data_AF-A0A0A1FIH5-F1
#
_entry.id   AF-A0A0A1FIH5-F1
#
_cell.length_a   1.000
_cell.length_b   1.000
_cell.length_c   1.000
_cell.angle_alpha   90.00
_cell.angle_beta   90.00
_cell.angle_gamma   90.00
#
_symmetry.space_group_name_H-M   'P 1'
#
loop_
_entity.id
_entity.type
_entity.pdbx_description
1 polymer ?
#
loop_
_entity_poly.entity_id
_entity_poly.type
_entity_poly.pdbx_seq_one_letter_code
_entity_poly.pdbx_strand_id
1 'polypeptide(L)'
;MTNTTPDAPTSNKLDEQVTYDPNHLLDSLIDKLHLKNDAALSRSLEVAPPVISKIRHRRLPVGASLLIRMHEVSDLTIRELRALMGDRREKFRISDKQFKPKSKIEAEKLK
;
A
#
# COMPACT_ATOMS: atom_id res chain seq x y z
N MET A 1 29.60 -0.65 -42.97
CA MET A 1 29.61 -0.76 -41.50
C MET A 1 29.08 0.53 -40.92
N THR A 2 27.80 0.61 -40.59
CA THR A 2 27.23 1.48 -39.54
C THR A 2 25.71 1.31 -39.46
N ASN A 3 25.24 1.35 -38.21
CA ASN A 3 23.89 1.64 -37.72
C ASN A 3 22.82 0.54 -37.86
N THR A 4 22.43 -0.03 -36.73
CA THR A 4 21.30 0.49 -35.91
C THR A 4 20.97 -0.57 -34.87
N THR A 5 21.17 -0.22 -33.60
CA THR A 5 20.59 -0.93 -32.45
C THR A 5 19.08 -0.64 -32.44
N PRO A 6 18.18 -1.64 -32.37
CA PRO A 6 16.80 -1.40 -31.97
C PRO A 6 16.50 -2.09 -30.63
N ASP A 7 15.91 -1.26 -29.76
CA ASP A 7 15.01 -1.63 -28.68
C ASP A 7 15.53 -2.46 -27.51
N ALA A 8 16.15 -1.74 -26.57
CA ALA A 8 15.82 -1.93 -25.16
C ALA A 8 14.30 -1.67 -24.98
N PRO A 9 13.54 -2.55 -24.32
CA PRO A 9 12.13 -2.30 -24.07
C PRO A 9 12.03 -1.07 -23.17
N THR A 10 11.56 0.02 -23.77
CA THR A 10 11.20 1.25 -23.08
C THR A 10 10.10 0.90 -22.09
N SER A 11 10.45 0.78 -20.79
CA SER A 11 9.49 0.53 -19.71
C SER A 11 8.38 1.57 -19.76
N ASN A 12 7.20 1.16 -20.23
CA ASN A 12 5.97 1.92 -20.14
C ASN A 12 5.59 2.08 -18.67
N LYS A 13 5.99 3.20 -18.07
CA LYS A 13 5.56 3.67 -16.73
C LYS A 13 4.03 3.76 -16.56
N LEU A 14 3.27 3.67 -17.65
CA LEU A 14 1.80 3.69 -17.68
C LEU A 14 1.18 2.31 -17.45
N ASP A 15 1.88 1.23 -17.83
CA ASP A 15 1.40 -0.16 -17.67
C ASP A 15 1.56 -0.67 -16.22
N GLU A 16 2.51 -0.12 -15.45
CA GLU A 16 2.71 -0.49 -14.04
C GLU A 16 1.61 0.01 -13.08
N GLN A 17 0.72 0.91 -13.55
CA GLN A 17 -0.46 1.33 -12.79
C GLN A 17 -1.66 0.38 -12.94
N VAL A 18 -1.52 -0.64 -13.79
CA VAL A 18 -2.45 -1.77 -13.97
C VAL A 18 -2.06 -2.84 -12.94
N THR A 19 -2.68 -3.06 -11.78
CA THR A 19 -3.97 -2.66 -11.23
C THR A 19 -3.82 -2.75 -9.70
N TYR A 20 -3.66 -1.63 -9.01
CA TYR A 20 -3.67 -1.64 -7.53
C TYR A 20 -5.07 -2.02 -7.06
N ASP A 21 -5.23 -3.20 -6.48
CA ASP A 21 -6.52 -3.67 -5.95
C ASP A 21 -6.43 -4.12 -4.48
N PRO A 22 -6.71 -3.21 -3.53
CA PRO A 22 -6.74 -3.57 -2.13
C PRO A 22 -7.94 -4.43 -1.76
N ASN A 23 -9.00 -4.52 -2.60
CA ASN A 23 -10.15 -5.37 -2.28
C ASN A 23 -9.76 -6.84 -2.31
N HIS A 24 -9.09 -7.29 -3.38
CA HIS A 24 -8.59 -8.65 -3.47
C HIS A 24 -7.69 -9.05 -2.28
N LEU A 25 -6.82 -8.14 -1.82
CA LEU A 25 -6.03 -8.35 -0.59
C LEU A 25 -6.92 -8.55 0.65
N LEU A 26 -7.89 -7.66 0.88
CA LEU A 26 -8.75 -7.72 2.06
C LEU A 26 -9.68 -8.94 2.05
N ASP A 27 -10.23 -9.29 0.88
CA ASP A 27 -11.08 -10.47 0.71
C ASP A 27 -10.29 -11.76 0.95
N SER A 28 -9.08 -11.86 0.37
CA SER A 28 -8.19 -13.00 0.61
C SER A 28 -7.83 -13.16 2.10
N LEU A 29 -7.67 -12.05 2.83
CA LEU A 29 -7.41 -12.10 4.27
C LEU A 29 -8.64 -12.53 5.06
N ILE A 30 -9.84 -12.07 4.67
CA ILE A 30 -11.09 -12.51 5.30
C ILE A 30 -11.27 -14.01 5.14
N ASP A 31 -11.05 -14.52 3.94
CA ASP A 31 -11.17 -15.95 3.63
C ASP A 31 -10.12 -16.77 4.38
N LYS A 32 -8.84 -16.34 4.33
CA LYS A 32 -7.72 -17.06 4.97
C LYS A 32 -7.83 -17.11 6.49
N LEU A 33 -8.35 -16.05 7.11
CA LEU A 33 -8.53 -15.95 8.56
C LEU A 33 -9.90 -16.45 9.01
N HIS A 34 -10.73 -16.97 8.10
CA HIS A 34 -12.10 -17.43 8.35
C HIS A 34 -12.96 -16.37 9.07
N LEU A 35 -12.83 -15.11 8.65
CA LEU A 35 -13.56 -13.99 9.21
C LEU A 35 -14.89 -13.80 8.49
N LYS A 36 -15.87 -13.23 9.19
CA LYS A 36 -17.20 -12.99 8.62
C LYS A 36 -17.27 -11.75 7.73
N ASN A 37 -16.49 -10.71 8.04
CA ASN A 37 -16.59 -9.40 7.38
C ASN A 37 -15.41 -8.46 7.74
N ASP A 38 -15.39 -7.30 7.10
CA ASP A 38 -14.44 -6.21 7.33
C ASP A 38 -14.35 -5.74 8.79
N ALA A 39 -15.45 -5.79 9.55
CA ALA A 39 -15.44 -5.38 10.95
C ALA A 39 -14.74 -6.40 11.85
N ALA A 40 -14.76 -7.68 11.48
CA ALA A 40 -13.95 -8.70 12.13
C ALA A 40 -12.46 -8.52 11.73
N LEU A 41 -12.20 -8.28 10.43
CA LEU A 41 -10.85 -8.01 9.93
C LEU A 41 -10.21 -6.80 10.63
N SER A 42 -10.96 -5.72 10.82
CA SER A 42 -10.43 -4.53 11.49
C SER A 42 -9.98 -4.82 12.93
N ARG A 43 -10.70 -5.69 13.65
CA ARG A 43 -10.32 -6.09 15.02
C ARG A 43 -9.08 -6.97 15.02
N SER A 44 -9.00 -7.95 14.12
CA SER A 44 -7.82 -8.82 14.01
C SER A 44 -6.56 -8.02 13.65
N LEU A 45 -6.70 -7.00 12.79
CA LEU A 45 -5.60 -6.11 12.41
C LEU A 45 -5.39 -4.94 13.40
N GLU A 46 -6.12 -4.86 14.50
CA GLU A 46 -6.05 -3.77 15.50
C GLU A 46 -6.20 -2.35 14.89
N VAL A 47 -7.04 -2.22 13.86
CA VAL A 47 -7.37 -0.95 13.22
C VAL A 47 -8.83 -0.59 13.41
N ALA A 48 -9.12 0.71 13.37
CA ALA A 48 -10.51 1.18 13.39
C ALA A 48 -11.24 0.76 12.09
N PRO A 49 -12.53 0.36 12.14
CA PRO A 49 -13.32 0.01 10.95
C PRO A 49 -13.27 1.04 9.80
N PRO A 50 -13.23 2.36 10.06
CA PRO A 50 -13.10 3.36 8.99
C PRO A 50 -11.80 3.25 8.19
N VAL A 51 -10.73 2.65 8.74
CA VAL A 51 -9.47 2.42 8.01
C VAL A 51 -9.70 1.40 6.89
N ILE A 52 -10.30 0.26 7.21
CA ILE A 52 -10.64 -0.79 6.23
C ILE A 52 -11.59 -0.23 5.17
N SER A 53 -12.64 0.47 5.59
CA SER A 53 -13.58 1.11 4.66
C SER A 53 -12.89 2.09 3.70
N LYS A 54 -11.97 2.93 4.19
CA LYS A 54 -11.22 3.85 3.32
C LYS A 54 -10.28 3.12 2.36
N ILE A 55 -9.72 1.98 2.76
CA ILE A 55 -8.88 1.14 1.91
C ILE A 55 -9.72 0.48 0.79
N ARG A 56 -10.86 -0.13 1.14
CA ARG A 56 -11.85 -0.69 0.18
C ARG A 56 -12.21 0.32 -0.91
N HIS A 57 -12.47 1.55 -0.51
CA HIS A 57 -12.83 2.65 -1.41
C HIS A 57 -11.63 3.42 -1.99
N ARG A 58 -10.40 2.90 -1.84
CA ARG A 58 -9.17 3.48 -2.37
C ARG A 58 -8.92 4.95 -1.96
N ARG A 59 -9.48 5.37 -0.81
CA ARG A 59 -9.28 6.68 -0.18
C ARG A 59 -8.09 6.72 0.78
N LEU A 60 -7.59 5.56 1.16
CA LEU A 60 -6.40 5.38 1.98
C LEU A 60 -5.57 4.24 1.40
N PRO A 61 -4.31 4.47 1.00
CA PRO A 61 -3.43 3.38 0.57
C PRO A 61 -3.01 2.51 1.75
N VAL A 62 -2.74 1.23 1.49
CA VAL A 62 -2.12 0.33 2.47
C VAL A 62 -0.68 0.79 2.71
N GLY A 63 -0.41 1.23 3.92
CA GLY A 63 0.92 1.66 4.38
C GLY A 63 1.74 0.50 4.95
N ALA A 64 3.04 0.75 5.18
CA ALA A 64 3.97 -0.27 5.66
C ALA A 64 3.57 -0.86 7.02
N SER A 65 3.15 -0.02 7.98
CA SER A 65 2.72 -0.48 9.31
C SER A 65 1.54 -1.44 9.25
N LEU A 66 0.54 -1.13 8.43
CA LEU A 66 -0.63 -2.00 8.24
C LEU A 66 -0.25 -3.31 7.54
N LEU A 67 0.67 -3.24 6.57
CA LEU A 67 1.16 -4.41 5.85
C LEU A 67 1.94 -5.37 6.77
N ILE A 68 2.75 -4.82 7.69
CA ILE A 68 3.43 -5.62 8.73
C ILE A 68 2.39 -6.31 9.60
N ARG A 69 1.34 -5.59 10.01
CA ARG A 69 0.28 -6.20 10.84
C ARG A 69 -0.47 -7.32 10.10
N MET A 70 -0.73 -7.14 8.82
CA MET A 70 -1.32 -8.18 7.97
C MET A 70 -0.40 -9.40 7.88
N HIS A 71 0.92 -9.21 7.78
CA HIS A 71 1.90 -10.30 7.78
C HIS A 71 1.87 -11.09 9.10
N GLU A 72 1.89 -10.39 10.24
CA GLU A 72 1.88 -11.02 11.57
C GLU A 72 0.62 -11.86 11.83
N VAL A 73 -0.54 -11.36 11.41
CA VAL A 73 -1.83 -12.02 11.70
C VAL A 73 -2.13 -13.14 10.71
N SER A 74 -1.67 -13.02 9.47
CA SER A 74 -1.98 -13.99 8.42
C SER A 74 -0.85 -14.95 8.10
N ASP A 75 0.35 -14.81 8.67
CA ASP A 75 1.55 -15.58 8.31
C ASP A 75 1.91 -15.52 6.80
N LEU A 76 1.31 -14.60 6.03
CA LEU A 76 1.65 -14.38 4.63
C LEU A 76 2.87 -13.48 4.54
N THR A 77 3.82 -13.83 3.69
CA THR A 77 4.98 -12.97 3.45
C THR A 77 4.56 -11.60 2.89
N ILE A 78 5.34 -10.57 3.17
CA ILE A 78 5.13 -9.22 2.62
C ILE A 78 5.04 -9.25 1.08
N ARG A 79 5.76 -10.18 0.42
CA ARG A 79 5.72 -10.37 -1.03
C ARG A 79 4.37 -10.89 -1.51
N GLU A 80 3.78 -11.86 -0.81
CA GLU A 80 2.45 -12.39 -1.13
C GLU A 80 1.37 -11.33 -0.93
N LEU A 81 1.42 -10.58 0.17
CA LEU A 81 0.48 -9.48 0.41
C LEU A 81 0.53 -8.40 -0.68
N ARG A 82 1.74 -8.08 -1.16
CA ARG A 82 1.94 -7.17 -2.29
C ARG A 82 1.41 -7.75 -3.60
N ALA A 83 1.63 -9.04 -3.84
CA ALA A 83 1.12 -9.73 -5.03
C ALA A 83 -0.41 -9.74 -5.05
N LEU A 84 -1.07 -10.01 -3.91
CA LEU A 84 -2.53 -9.96 -3.77
C LEU A 84 -3.09 -8.58 -4.10
N MET A 85 -2.38 -7.52 -3.73
CA MET A 85 -2.78 -6.14 -3.98
C MET A 85 -2.44 -5.65 -5.41
N GLY A 86 -1.68 -6.42 -6.18
CA GLY A 86 -1.08 -5.95 -7.43
C GLY A 86 -0.04 -4.84 -7.23
N ASP A 87 0.51 -4.71 -6.02
CA ASP A 87 1.43 -3.63 -5.66
C ASP A 87 2.87 -3.97 -6.02
N ARG A 88 3.33 -3.43 -7.15
CA ARG A 88 4.71 -3.59 -7.66
C ARG A 88 5.65 -2.45 -7.27
N ARG A 89 5.25 -1.56 -6.36
CA ARG A 89 6.08 -0.39 -6.00
C ARG A 89 7.37 -0.82 -5.30
N GLU A 90 8.52 -0.36 -5.80
CA GLU A 90 9.82 -0.63 -5.15
C GLU A 90 9.94 0.03 -3.77
N LYS A 91 9.36 1.23 -3.59
CA LYS A 91 9.43 2.00 -2.34
C LYS A 91 8.05 2.24 -1.75
N PHE A 92 7.94 2.10 -0.44
CA PHE A 92 6.70 2.42 0.28
C PHE A 92 6.48 3.93 0.30
N ARG A 93 5.23 4.34 0.08
CA ARG A 93 4.79 5.70 0.38
C ARG A 93 4.74 5.84 1.90
N ILE A 94 5.79 6.39 2.51
CA ILE A 94 5.67 6.97 3.84
C ILE A 94 4.68 8.13 3.72
N SER A 95 3.60 8.10 4.50
CA SER A 95 2.53 9.10 4.42
C SER A 95 3.10 10.52 4.43
N ASP A 96 2.78 11.27 3.37
CA ASP A 96 3.23 12.65 3.11
C ASP A 96 2.81 13.65 4.22
N LYS A 97 1.89 13.25 5.11
CA LYS A 97 1.38 14.06 6.23
C LYS A 97 2.19 13.94 7.51
N GLN A 98 3.01 12.88 7.69
CA GLN A 98 3.69 12.62 8.96
C GLN A 98 5.13 13.15 9.01
N PHE A 99 5.73 13.47 7.85
CA PHE A 99 7.11 13.92 7.73
C PHE A 99 7.26 15.09 6.74
N LYS A 100 6.42 16.13 6.86
CA LYS A 100 6.86 17.43 6.36
C LYS A 100 7.90 17.95 7.36
N PRO A 101 9.19 18.08 7.01
CA PRO A 101 10.10 18.85 7.86
C PRO A 101 9.45 20.22 8.05
N LYS A 102 9.25 20.67 9.29
CA LYS A 102 8.80 22.04 9.56
C LYS A 102 9.77 22.95 8.81
N SER A 103 9.31 23.57 7.73
CA SER A 103 10.12 24.57 7.03
C SER A 103 10.46 25.64 8.06
N LYS A 104 11.74 26.02 8.14
CA LYS A 104 12.34 26.97 9.10
C LYS A 104 11.59 28.31 9.26
N ILE A 105 10.60 28.59 8.41
CA ILE A 105 9.85 29.85 8.29
C ILE A 105 8.93 30.13 9.51
N GLU A 106 8.48 29.10 10.26
CA GLU A 106 7.63 29.33 11.44
C GLU A 106 8.42 29.66 12.74
N ALA A 107 9.73 29.43 12.77
CA ALA A 107 10.53 29.63 13.98
C ALA A 107 10.92 31.10 14.26
N GLU A 108 10.76 32.00 13.28
CA GLU A 108 11.12 33.43 13.42
C GLU A 108 9.94 34.35 13.79
N LYS A 109 8.70 33.84 13.90
CA LYS A 109 7.54 34.66 14.30
C LYS A 109 7.26 34.71 15.81
N LEU A 110 8.19 34.21 16.64
CA LEU A 110 8.08 34.28 18.10
C LEU A 110 9.34 34.85 18.75
N LYS A 111 9.89 35.93 18.17
CA LYS A 111 10.83 36.82 18.83
C LYS A 111 10.35 38.26 18.72
#